data_AF-A0A7C8DLQ2-F1
#
_entry.id   AF-A0A7C8DLQ2-F1
#
_cell.length_a   1.000
_cell.length_b   1.000
_cell.length_c   1.000
_cell.angle_alpha   90.00
_cell.angle_beta   90.00
_cell.angle_gamma   90.00
#
_symmetry.space_group_name_H-M   'P 1'
#
loop_
_entity.id
_entity.type
_entity.pdbx_description
1 polymer ?
#
loop_
_entity_poly.entity_id
_entity_poly.type
_entity_poly.pdbx_seq_one_letter_code
_entity_poly.pdbx_strand_id
1 'polypeptide(L)'
;MPRLFDWDLGTPFVGLVVASVLLHFAPEPAGGSTELIVGANVGMLLAFLPQLVFYVWFVPVILFWIFQSMYAWKHNFPAFRVGTWIGLGAVSGLFIGGLFAHFIL
;
A
#
# COMPACT_ATOMS: atom_id res chain seq x y z
N MET A 1 2.72 16.93 23.12
CA MET A 1 2.54 17.21 21.67
C MET A 1 2.18 15.88 21.02
N PRO A 2 1.10 15.78 20.23
CA PRO A 2 0.82 14.54 19.52
C PRO A 2 1.95 14.30 18.53
N ARG A 3 2.58 13.12 18.60
CA ARG A 3 3.72 12.75 17.75
C ARG A 3 3.21 12.53 16.32
N LEU A 4 3.05 13.61 15.57
CA LEU A 4 2.74 13.60 14.14
C LEU A 4 3.86 12.99 13.28
N PHE A 5 4.98 12.60 13.91
CA PHE A 5 6.17 12.08 13.29
C PHE A 5 6.73 10.90 14.12
N ASP A 6 5.89 9.92 14.43
CA ASP A 6 6.41 8.62 14.86
C ASP A 6 7.08 7.99 13.63
N TRP A 7 8.42 8.11 13.59
CA TRP A 7 9.26 7.58 12.52
C TRP A 7 9.01 6.09 12.28
N ASP A 8 8.49 5.36 13.28
CA ASP A 8 8.19 3.93 13.24
C ASP A 8 7.36 3.48 12.03
N LEU A 9 6.43 4.30 11.52
CA LEU A 9 5.69 4.00 10.28
C LEU A 9 6.22 4.74 9.05
N GLY A 10 6.89 5.89 9.24
CA GLY A 10 7.43 6.70 8.15
C GLY A 10 8.61 6.04 7.45
N THR A 11 9.56 5.47 8.19
CA THR A 11 10.72 4.74 7.62
C THR A 11 10.31 3.56 6.75
N PRO A 12 9.45 2.62 7.20
CA PRO A 12 9.03 1.52 6.36
C PRO A 12 8.19 1.99 5.17
N PHE A 13 7.42 3.08 5.28
CA PHE A 13 6.68 3.65 4.15
C PHE A 13 7.62 4.18 3.05
N VAL A 14 8.65 4.94 3.43
CA VAL A 14 9.69 5.38 2.48
C VAL A 14 10.40 4.18 1.87
N GLY A 15 10.67 3.13 2.65
CA GLY A 15 11.19 1.86 2.17
C GLY A 15 10.30 1.22 1.10
N LEU A 16 8.98 1.22 1.29
CA LEU A 16 8.01 0.72 0.30
C LEU A 16 7.98 1.58 -0.97
N VAL A 17 8.07 2.90 -0.85
CA VAL A 17 8.15 3.81 -2.00
C VAL A 17 9.39 3.51 -2.84
N VAL A 18 10.55 3.32 -2.21
CA VAL A 18 11.79 2.92 -2.92
C VAL A 18 11.65 1.52 -3.51
N ALA A 19 11.10 0.57 -2.76
CA ALA A 19 10.88 -0.80 -3.23
C ALA A 19 9.88 -0.88 -4.38
N SER A 20 8.97 0.10 -4.53
CA SER A 20 8.01 0.14 -5.64
C SER A 20 8.69 0.19 -7.01
N VAL A 21 9.93 0.67 -7.09
CA VAL A 21 10.74 0.65 -8.33
C VAL A 21 11.01 -0.79 -8.78
N LEU A 22 11.11 -1.74 -7.86
CA LEU A 22 11.29 -3.16 -8.19
C LEU A 22 10.09 -3.76 -8.92
N LEU A 23 8.91 -3.13 -8.85
CA LEU A 23 7.75 -3.55 -9.64
C LEU A 23 8.00 -3.42 -11.15
N HIS A 24 9.02 -2.68 -11.58
CA HIS A 24 9.45 -2.68 -12.98
C HIS A 24 9.82 -4.10 -13.47
N PHE A 25 10.39 -4.92 -12.58
CA PHE A 25 10.77 -6.31 -12.87
C PHE A 25 9.64 -7.31 -12.67
N ALA A 26 8.40 -6.86 -12.42
CA ALA A 26 7.26 -7.76 -12.34
C ALA A 26 7.05 -8.53 -13.66
N PRO A 27 6.50 -9.75 -13.63
CA PRO A 27 6.21 -10.52 -14.85
C PRO A 27 5.08 -9.89 -15.68
N GLU A 28 5.14 -10.06 -17.00
CA GLU A 28 4.05 -9.70 -17.92
C GLU A 28 2.75 -10.45 -17.55
N PRO A 29 1.56 -9.85 -17.72
CA PRO A 29 1.24 -8.64 -18.52
C PRO A 29 1.29 -7.30 -17.78
N ALA A 30 1.54 -7.29 -16.46
CA ALA A 30 1.64 -6.05 -15.67
C ALA A 30 3.09 -5.51 -15.58
N GLY A 31 4.07 -6.37 -15.85
CA GLY A 31 5.50 -6.09 -15.88
C GLY A 31 5.94 -5.00 -16.86
N GLY A 32 7.03 -4.30 -16.54
CA GLY A 32 7.66 -3.29 -17.41
C GLY A 32 6.91 -1.97 -17.57
N SER A 33 5.63 -1.90 -17.20
CA SER A 33 4.83 -0.67 -17.32
C SER A 33 5.09 0.30 -16.18
N THR A 34 5.52 1.52 -16.49
CA THR A 34 5.61 2.64 -15.55
C THR A 34 4.27 2.90 -14.85
N GLU A 35 3.14 2.55 -15.49
CA GLU A 35 1.80 2.67 -14.89
C GLU A 35 1.64 1.80 -13.64
N LEU A 36 2.33 0.66 -13.54
CA LEU A 36 2.30 -0.20 -12.36
C LEU A 36 2.93 0.51 -11.16
N ILE A 37 4.07 1.16 -11.37
CA ILE A 37 4.80 1.90 -10.32
C ILE A 37 4.01 3.14 -9.93
N VAL A 38 3.45 3.87 -10.90
CA VAL A 38 2.62 5.06 -10.63
C VAL A 38 1.36 4.65 -9.87
N GLY A 39 0.69 3.57 -10.28
CA GLY A 39 -0.46 3.02 -9.57
C GLY A 39 -0.12 2.63 -8.14
N ALA A 40 1.01 1.94 -7.93
CA ALA A 40 1.46 1.56 -6.60
C ALA A 40 1.71 2.78 -5.71
N ASN A 41 2.41 3.79 -6.19
CA ASN A 41 2.64 5.02 -5.43
C ASN A 41 1.33 5.77 -5.13
N VAL A 42 0.40 5.86 -6.09
CA VAL A 42 -0.92 6.45 -5.87
C VAL A 42 -1.70 5.68 -4.81
N GLY A 43 -1.72 4.34 -4.86
CA GLY A 43 -2.37 3.50 -3.87
C GLY A 43 -1.76 3.67 -2.48
N MET A 44 -0.42 3.73 -2.39
CA MET A 44 0.29 3.97 -1.14
C MET A 44 -0.03 5.34 -0.55
N LEU A 45 -0.02 6.40 -1.36
CA LEU A 45 -0.35 7.77 -0.90
C LEU A 45 -1.80 7.90 -0.47
N LEU A 46 -2.75 7.27 -1.18
CA LEU A 46 -4.17 7.26 -0.79
C LEU A 46 -4.42 6.53 0.52
N ALA A 47 -3.65 5.47 0.80
CA ALA A 47 -3.71 4.76 2.07
C ALA A 47 -3.04 5.55 3.20
N PHE A 48 -1.89 6.19 2.93
CA PHE A 48 -1.04 6.77 3.97
C PHE A 48 -1.36 8.23 4.30
N LEU A 49 -1.70 9.09 3.32
CA LEU A 49 -1.90 10.52 3.58
C LEU A 49 -3.10 10.81 4.50
N PRO A 50 -4.30 10.24 4.27
CA PRO A 50 -5.45 10.54 5.14
C PRO A 50 -5.26 9.95 6.55
N GLN A 51 -4.42 8.92 6.70
CA GLN A 51 -4.03 8.34 7.99
C GLN A 51 -3.37 9.38 8.92
N LEU A 52 -2.55 10.29 8.36
CA LEU A 52 -1.82 11.30 9.14
C LEU A 52 -2.76 12.24 9.91
N VAL A 53 -3.98 12.44 9.39
CA VAL A 53 -5.00 13.32 9.99
C VAL A 53 -6.10 12.50 10.68
N PHE A 54 -6.40 11.31 10.16
CA PHE A 54 -7.45 10.42 10.66
C PHE A 54 -6.93 9.00 10.83
N TYR A 55 -6.43 8.68 12.03
CA TYR A 55 -5.73 7.42 12.29
C TYR A 55 -6.58 6.16 12.06
N VAL A 56 -7.92 6.24 12.03
CA VAL A 56 -8.82 5.09 11.79
C VAL A 56 -8.95 4.78 10.29
N TRP A 57 -8.36 5.61 9.40
CA TRP A 57 -8.42 5.46 7.96
C TRP A 57 -7.88 4.12 7.43
N PHE A 58 -6.96 3.46 8.15
CA PHE A 58 -6.49 2.13 7.77
C PHE A 58 -7.62 1.09 7.73
N VAL A 59 -8.69 1.24 8.53
CA VAL A 59 -9.82 0.29 8.55
C VAL A 59 -10.52 0.22 7.19
N PRO A 60 -11.06 1.32 6.63
CA PRO A 60 -11.68 1.28 5.31
C PRO A 60 -10.69 0.90 4.21
N VAL A 61 -9.42 1.31 4.32
CA VAL A 61 -8.36 0.92 3.36
C VAL A 61 -8.17 -0.59 3.33
N ILE A 62 -8.03 -1.24 4.49
CA ILE A 62 -7.85 -2.70 4.59
C ILE A 62 -9.09 -3.42 4.08
N LEU A 63 -10.29 -3.00 4.50
CA LEU A 63 -11.54 -3.61 4.04
C LEU A 63 -11.70 -3.50 2.53
N PHE A 64 -11.42 -2.33 1.97
CA PHE A 64 -11.44 -2.11 0.52
C PHE A 64 -10.40 -2.97 -0.19
N TRP A 65 -9.19 -3.07 0.36
CA TRP A 65 -8.14 -3.90 -0.21
C TRP A 65 -8.52 -5.39 -0.21
N ILE A 66 -9.06 -5.91 0.91
CA ILE A 66 -9.56 -7.30 0.99
C ILE A 66 -10.68 -7.52 -0.03
N PHE A 67 -11.63 -6.59 -0.12
CA PHE A 67 -12.71 -6.67 -1.11
C PHE A 67 -12.13 -6.73 -2.52
N GLN A 68 -11.20 -5.83 -2.88
CA GLN A 68 -10.55 -5.85 -4.19
C GLN A 68 -9.81 -7.18 -4.43
N SER A 69 -9.12 -7.74 -3.44
CA SER A 69 -8.43 -9.03 -3.55
C SER A 69 -9.37 -10.18 -3.91
N MET A 70 -10.64 -10.14 -3.48
CA MET A 70 -11.63 -11.17 -3.85
C MET A 70 -12.03 -11.12 -5.33
N TYR A 71 -11.95 -9.96 -5.97
CA TYR A 71 -12.32 -9.77 -7.38
C TYR A 71 -11.12 -9.63 -8.31
N ALA A 72 -9.93 -9.34 -7.76
CA ALA A 72 -8.66 -9.13 -8.46
C ALA A 72 -8.33 -10.30 -9.41
N TRP A 73 -8.60 -11.52 -8.97
CA TRP A 73 -8.29 -12.75 -9.71
C TRP A 73 -9.26 -13.05 -10.85
N LYS A 74 -10.40 -12.36 -10.93
CA LYS A 74 -11.48 -12.65 -11.90
C LYS A 74 -11.40 -11.84 -13.19
N HIS A 75 -10.57 -10.79 -13.25
CA HIS A 75 -10.46 -9.91 -14.41
C HIS A 75 -9.00 -9.58 -14.73
N ASN A 76 -8.68 -9.46 -16.03
CA ASN A 76 -7.43 -8.84 -16.47
C ASN A 76 -7.51 -7.33 -16.22
N PHE A 77 -6.97 -6.89 -15.08
CA PHE A 77 -6.94 -5.48 -14.72
C PHE A 77 -5.77 -4.75 -15.40
N PRO A 78 -5.95 -3.47 -15.77
CA PRO A 78 -4.86 -2.64 -16.30
C PRO A 78 -3.74 -2.50 -15.27
N ALA A 79 -2.50 -2.35 -15.75
CA ALA A 79 -1.29 -2.28 -14.92
C ALA A 79 -1.40 -1.25 -13.80
N PHE A 80 -1.99 -0.08 -14.07
CA PHE A 80 -2.26 0.94 -13.05
C PHE A 80 -3.12 0.43 -11.88
N ARG A 81 -4.22 -0.29 -12.16
CA ARG A 81 -5.12 -0.81 -11.11
C ARG A 81 -4.45 -1.90 -10.28
N VAL A 82 -3.65 -2.74 -10.92
CA VAL A 82 -2.83 -3.75 -10.23
C VAL A 82 -1.82 -3.04 -9.32
N GLY A 83 -1.19 -1.97 -9.82
CA GLY A 83 -0.29 -1.12 -9.05
C GLY A 83 -0.98 -0.58 -7.81
N THR A 84 -2.13 0.09 -7.97
CA THR A 84 -2.91 0.65 -6.86
C THR A 84 -3.27 -0.43 -5.84
N TRP A 85 -3.66 -1.62 -6.28
CA TRP A 85 -3.95 -2.75 -5.39
C TRP A 85 -2.72 -3.22 -4.61
N ILE A 86 -1.54 -3.30 -5.25
CA ILE A 86 -0.27 -3.60 -4.58
C ILE A 86 0.07 -2.52 -3.55
N GLY A 87 -0.05 -1.24 -3.91
CA GLY A 87 0.25 -0.12 -3.02
C GLY A 87 -0.65 -0.09 -1.78
N LEU A 88 -1.96 -0.31 -1.97
CA LEU A 88 -2.93 -0.43 -0.87
C LEU A 88 -2.59 -1.62 0.04
N GLY A 89 -2.20 -2.76 -0.54
CA GLY A 89 -1.82 -3.96 0.21
C GLY A 89 -0.53 -3.78 1.00
N ALA A 90 0.47 -3.13 0.41
CA ALA A 90 1.76 -2.86 1.07
C ALA A 90 1.57 -2.00 2.33
N VAL A 91 0.81 -0.91 2.21
CA VAL A 91 0.52 -0.02 3.35
C VAL A 91 -0.40 -0.71 4.37
N SER A 92 -1.36 -1.51 3.93
CA SER A 92 -2.19 -2.35 4.82
C SER A 92 -1.33 -3.32 5.65
N GLY A 93 -0.38 -4.01 5.02
CA GLY A 93 0.56 -4.90 5.70
C GLY A 93 1.47 -4.16 6.69
N LEU A 94 1.92 -2.96 6.33
CA LEU A 94 2.70 -2.10 7.22
C LEU A 94 1.91 -1.72 8.48
N PHE A 95 0.63 -1.38 8.35
CA PHE A 95 -0.23 -1.10 9.51
C PHE A 95 -0.46 -2.33 10.39
N ILE A 96 -0.80 -3.47 9.78
CA ILE A 96 -1.02 -4.72 10.52
C ILE A 96 0.27 -5.13 11.26
N GLY A 97 1.42 -5.06 10.58
CA GLY A 97 2.73 -5.36 11.17
C GLY A 97 3.09 -4.41 12.32
N GLY A 98 2.82 -3.11 12.17
CA GLY A 98 3.01 -2.11 13.23
C GLY A 98 2.13 -2.38 14.45
N LEU A 99 0.86 -2.75 14.25
CA LEU A 99 -0.03 -3.17 15.34
C LEU A 99 0.51 -4.41 16.05
N PHE A 100 0.94 -5.42 15.29
CA PHE A 100 1.48 -6.65 15.86
C PHE A 100 2.75 -6.41 16.67
N ALA A 101 3.66 -5.59 16.15
CA ALA A 101 4.90 -5.21 16.83
C ALA A 101 4.67 -4.41 18.11
N HIS A 102 3.56 -3.67 18.21
CA HIS A 102 3.25 -2.87 19.39
C HIS A 102 2.47 -3.63 20.47
N PHE A 103 1.61 -4.57 20.07
CA PHE A 103 0.69 -5.27 20.98
C PHE A 103 1.11 -6.68 21.36
N ILE A 104 2.02 -7.33 20.60
CA ILE A 104 2.36 -8.75 20.79
C ILE A 104 3.85 -8.98 21.07
N LEU A 105 4.74 -8.14 20.50
CA LEU A 105 6.18 -8.18 20.74
C LEU A 105 6.59 -7.14 21.80
#